data_AF-A0A6J2XM42-F1
#
_entry.id   AF-A0A6J2XM42-F1
#
_cell.length_a   1.000
_cell.length_b   1.000
_cell.length_c   1.000
_cell.angle_alpha   90.00
_cell.angle_beta   90.00
_cell.angle_gamma   90.00
#
_symmetry.space_group_name_H-M   'P 1'
#
loop_
_entity.id
_entity.type
_entity.pdbx_description
1 polymer ?
#
loop_
_entity_poly.entity_id
_entity_poly.type
_entity_poly.pdbx_seq_one_letter_code
_entity_poly.pdbx_strand_id
1 'polypeptide(L)'
;MAKNDENAVNCAINAILEETNKMFEKGKSEMEQNLKRLTEQTKIQIDNIVQELDRNCQEIKKHEKDAKTEINKMVKAYTETLKNAENDATKTLNESWGIARNAMEKTFDAVKGQLGNRATDLESSLKQLIKYSEKIISDCIKMLHGFVNNAEKQIKTIADQHIKSIKN
;
A
#
# COMPACT_ATOMS: atom_id res chain seq x y z
N MET A 1 33.89 -43.23 6.13
CA MET A 1 32.70 -42.68 6.82
C MET A 1 32.49 -41.19 6.54
N ALA A 2 33.54 -40.35 6.45
CA ALA A 2 33.41 -38.90 6.23
C ALA A 2 32.61 -38.42 4.97
N LYS A 3 32.65 -39.14 3.83
CA LYS A 3 31.92 -38.73 2.61
C LYS A 3 30.38 -38.85 2.72
N ASN A 4 29.87 -39.72 3.58
CA ASN A 4 28.41 -39.88 3.76
C ASN A 4 27.81 -38.76 4.60
N ASP A 5 28.56 -38.25 5.59
CA ASP A 5 28.11 -37.14 6.44
C ASP A 5 28.08 -35.81 5.68
N GLU A 6 29.07 -35.57 4.79
CA GLU A 6 29.11 -34.37 3.96
C GLU A 6 27.95 -34.31 2.94
N ASN A 7 27.58 -35.45 2.37
CA ASN A 7 26.41 -35.56 1.49
C ASN A 7 25.09 -35.36 2.25
N ALA A 8 24.95 -35.90 3.45
CA ALA A 8 23.76 -35.71 4.28
C ALA A 8 23.59 -34.24 4.70
N VAL A 9 24.68 -33.56 5.07
CA VAL A 9 24.70 -32.13 5.39
C VAL A 9 24.34 -31.29 4.17
N ASN A 10 24.88 -31.59 2.99
CA ASN A 10 24.53 -30.89 1.75
C ASN A 10 23.06 -31.06 1.37
N CYS A 11 22.48 -32.25 1.52
CA CYS A 11 21.05 -32.48 1.29
C CYS A 11 20.18 -31.68 2.28
N ALA A 12 20.54 -31.68 3.57
CA ALA A 12 19.80 -30.92 4.58
C ALA A 12 19.84 -29.41 4.31
N ILE A 13 21.00 -28.88 3.92
CA ILE A 13 21.16 -27.47 3.56
C ILE A 13 20.32 -27.10 2.33
N ASN A 14 20.36 -27.92 1.27
CA ASN A 14 19.56 -27.66 0.08
C ASN A 14 18.06 -27.67 0.40
N ALA A 15 17.60 -28.58 1.26
CA ALA A 15 16.22 -28.61 1.73
C ALA A 15 15.86 -27.33 2.52
N ILE A 16 16.75 -26.84 3.39
CA ILE A 16 16.55 -25.58 4.13
C ILE A 16 16.46 -24.40 3.16
N LEU A 17 17.36 -24.32 2.17
CA LEU A 17 17.37 -23.25 1.16
C LEU A 17 16.09 -23.27 0.32
N GLU A 18 15.65 -24.45 -0.11
CA GLU A 18 14.46 -24.62 -0.93
C GLU A 18 13.18 -24.25 -0.16
N GLU A 19 13.06 -24.70 1.08
CA GLU A 19 11.91 -24.37 1.94
C GLU A 19 11.90 -22.87 2.27
N THR A 20 13.06 -22.30 2.54
CA THR A 20 13.24 -20.86 2.76
C THR A 20 12.78 -20.07 1.52
N ASN A 21 13.20 -20.47 0.33
CA ASN A 21 12.75 -19.85 -0.92
C ASN A 21 11.25 -19.99 -1.16
N LYS A 22 10.64 -21.15 -0.85
CA LYS A 22 9.18 -21.35 -0.93
C LYS A 22 8.42 -20.41 0.01
N MET A 23 8.88 -20.30 1.26
CA MET A 23 8.31 -19.35 2.23
C MET A 23 8.45 -17.91 1.74
N PHE A 24 9.60 -17.55 1.15
CA PHE A 24 9.82 -16.23 0.57
C PHE A 24 8.88 -15.91 -0.59
N GLU A 25 8.75 -16.78 -1.58
CA GLU A 25 7.86 -16.56 -2.73
C GLU A 25 6.38 -16.53 -2.31
N LYS A 26 5.99 -17.36 -1.33
CA LYS A 26 4.64 -17.31 -0.76
C LYS A 26 4.38 -15.97 -0.07
N GLY A 27 5.28 -15.51 0.80
CA GLY A 27 5.16 -14.22 1.49
C GLY A 27 5.10 -13.04 0.52
N LYS A 28 5.91 -13.09 -0.55
CA LYS A 28 5.87 -12.12 -1.65
C LYS A 28 4.50 -12.08 -2.33
N SER A 29 3.96 -13.23 -2.71
CA SER A 29 2.65 -13.32 -3.35
C SER A 29 1.52 -12.80 -2.44
N GLU A 30 1.52 -13.19 -1.16
CA GLU A 30 0.53 -12.74 -0.18
C GLU A 30 0.60 -11.23 0.04
N MET A 31 1.81 -10.68 0.13
CA MET A 31 2.03 -9.25 0.24
C MET A 31 1.49 -8.51 -0.99
N GLU A 32 1.83 -8.95 -2.21
CA GLU A 32 1.33 -8.34 -3.45
C GLU A 32 -0.20 -8.33 -3.52
N GLN A 33 -0.85 -9.42 -3.12
CA GLN A 33 -2.31 -9.50 -3.10
C GLN A 33 -2.92 -8.56 -2.07
N ASN A 34 -2.36 -8.50 -0.86
CA ASN A 34 -2.83 -7.61 0.19
C ASN A 34 -2.68 -6.14 -0.20
N LEU A 35 -1.54 -5.78 -0.79
CA LEU A 35 -1.28 -4.43 -1.29
C LEU A 35 -2.26 -4.03 -2.39
N LYS A 36 -2.51 -4.90 -3.37
CA LYS A 36 -3.52 -4.68 -4.41
C LYS A 36 -4.92 -4.51 -3.84
N ARG A 37 -5.31 -5.38 -2.90
CA ARG A 37 -6.62 -5.31 -2.24
C ARG A 37 -6.80 -3.99 -1.48
N LEU A 38 -5.81 -3.60 -0.68
CA LEU A 38 -5.85 -2.33 0.06
C LEU A 38 -5.95 -1.13 -0.90
N THR A 39 -5.12 -1.13 -1.96
CA THR A 39 -5.13 -0.07 -2.96
C THR A 39 -6.50 0.08 -3.64
N GLU A 40 -7.13 -1.03 -4.02
CA GLU A 40 -8.47 -0.99 -4.65
C GLU A 40 -9.56 -0.60 -3.63
N GLN A 41 -9.49 -1.07 -2.39
CA GLN A 41 -10.43 -0.66 -1.34
C GLN A 41 -10.37 0.85 -1.08
N THR A 42 -9.17 1.42 -1.00
CA THR A 42 -8.99 2.87 -0.83
C THR A 42 -9.50 3.63 -2.05
N LYS A 43 -9.28 3.13 -3.27
CA LYS A 43 -9.86 3.72 -4.48
C LYS A 43 -11.39 3.78 -4.42
N ILE A 44 -12.05 2.70 -4.05
CA ILE A 44 -13.51 2.65 -3.91
C ILE A 44 -14.00 3.68 -2.86
N GLN A 45 -13.30 3.79 -1.72
CA GLN A 45 -13.64 4.79 -0.70
C GLN A 45 -13.50 6.22 -1.22
N ILE A 46 -12.44 6.50 -1.99
CA ILE A 46 -12.22 7.80 -2.63
C ILE A 46 -13.34 8.10 -3.64
N ASP A 47 -13.71 7.13 -4.48
CA ASP A 47 -14.77 7.31 -5.48
C ASP A 47 -16.13 7.58 -4.80
N ASN A 48 -16.42 6.89 -3.69
CA ASN A 48 -17.63 7.13 -2.89
C ASN A 48 -17.64 8.54 -2.29
N ILE A 49 -16.51 9.01 -1.76
CA ILE A 49 -16.35 10.38 -1.25
C ILE A 49 -16.71 11.41 -2.34
N VAL A 50 -16.19 11.24 -3.55
CA VAL A 50 -16.48 12.18 -4.66
C VAL A 50 -17.97 12.18 -5.01
N GLN A 51 -18.60 11.00 -5.06
CA GLN A 51 -20.04 10.88 -5.35
C GLN A 51 -20.91 11.51 -4.25
N GLU A 52 -20.56 11.30 -2.98
CA GLU A 52 -21.25 11.91 -1.85
C GLU A 52 -21.15 13.43 -1.88
N LEU A 53 -19.96 13.98 -2.20
CA LEU A 53 -19.80 15.42 -2.37
C LEU A 53 -20.71 15.98 -3.48
N ASP A 54 -20.82 15.31 -4.62
CA ASP A 54 -21.71 15.76 -5.70
C ASP A 54 -23.18 15.79 -5.25
N ARG A 55 -23.66 14.71 -4.61
CA ARG A 55 -25.03 14.65 -4.06
C ARG A 55 -25.27 15.75 -3.03
N ASN A 56 -24.32 15.96 -2.13
CA ASN A 56 -24.45 16.97 -1.09
C ASN A 56 -24.41 18.40 -1.66
N CYS A 57 -23.60 18.65 -2.70
CA CYS A 57 -23.62 19.93 -3.42
C CYS A 57 -24.99 20.19 -4.09
N GLN A 58 -25.60 19.16 -4.68
CA GLN A 58 -26.94 19.27 -5.27
C GLN A 58 -28.01 19.62 -4.22
N GLU A 59 -27.96 19.00 -3.05
CA GLU A 59 -28.92 19.26 -1.96
C GLU A 59 -28.73 20.67 -1.37
N ILE A 60 -27.49 21.08 -1.07
CA ILE A 60 -27.20 22.45 -0.59
C ILE A 60 -27.73 23.49 -1.57
N LYS A 61 -27.50 23.28 -2.88
CA LYS A 61 -27.97 24.19 -3.91
C LYS A 61 -29.49 24.38 -3.90
N LYS A 62 -30.28 23.35 -3.56
CA LYS A 62 -31.75 23.43 -3.54
C LYS A 62 -32.30 24.20 -2.34
N HIS A 63 -31.57 24.21 -1.22
CA HIS A 63 -32.14 24.55 0.08
C HIS A 63 -31.45 25.71 0.80
N GLU A 64 -30.23 26.10 0.40
CA GLU A 64 -29.44 27.09 1.12
C GLU A 64 -29.37 28.45 0.42
N LYS A 65 -29.73 29.51 1.15
CA LYS A 65 -29.59 30.91 0.69
C LYS A 65 -28.13 31.30 0.45
N ASP A 66 -27.21 30.68 1.20
CA ASP A 66 -25.76 30.87 1.09
C ASP A 66 -25.04 29.64 0.50
N ALA A 67 -25.71 28.91 -0.39
CA ALA A 67 -25.24 27.65 -0.98
C ALA A 67 -23.78 27.70 -1.47
N LYS A 68 -23.33 28.83 -2.04
CA LYS A 68 -21.94 29.00 -2.47
C LYS A 68 -20.94 28.90 -1.31
N THR A 69 -21.24 29.51 -0.17
CA THR A 69 -20.36 29.48 1.02
C THR A 69 -20.31 28.07 1.59
N GLU A 70 -21.45 27.41 1.70
CA GLU A 70 -21.54 26.05 2.26
C GLU A 70 -20.86 25.00 1.35
N ILE A 71 -21.03 25.10 0.02
CA ILE A 71 -20.28 24.26 -0.94
C ILE A 71 -18.77 24.44 -0.76
N ASN A 72 -18.28 25.68 -0.58
CA ASN A 72 -16.85 25.93 -0.37
C ASN A 72 -16.33 25.35 0.95
N LYS A 73 -17.11 25.40 2.03
CA LYS A 73 -16.76 24.75 3.31
C LYS A 73 -16.70 23.24 3.15
N MET A 74 -17.70 22.67 2.47
CA MET A 74 -17.78 21.23 2.19
C MET A 74 -16.58 20.74 1.38
N VAL A 75 -16.23 21.44 0.30
CA VAL A 75 -15.05 21.12 -0.51
C VAL A 75 -13.77 21.05 0.33
N LYS A 76 -13.58 22.01 1.24
CA LYS A 76 -12.44 21.99 2.16
C LYS A 76 -12.46 20.75 3.05
N ALA A 77 -13.60 20.46 3.68
CA ALA A 77 -13.76 19.30 4.55
C ALA A 77 -13.47 17.98 3.80
N TYR A 78 -14.06 17.77 2.63
CA TYR A 78 -13.83 16.56 1.83
C TYR A 78 -12.40 16.46 1.30
N THR A 79 -11.76 17.57 0.95
CA THR A 79 -10.33 17.59 0.57
C THR A 79 -9.45 17.18 1.74
N GLU A 80 -9.75 17.65 2.96
CA GLU A 80 -9.04 17.22 4.18
C GLU A 80 -9.29 15.73 4.48
N THR A 81 -10.53 15.25 4.35
CA THR A 81 -10.86 13.83 4.51
C THR A 81 -10.07 12.95 3.55
N LEU A 82 -9.94 13.33 2.27
CA LEU A 82 -9.14 12.60 1.29
C LEU A 82 -7.66 12.53 1.68
N LYS A 83 -7.08 13.66 2.11
CA LYS A 83 -5.68 13.69 2.56
C LYS A 83 -5.44 12.85 3.81
N ASN A 84 -6.37 12.86 4.75
CA ASN A 84 -6.27 12.04 5.95
C ASN A 84 -6.35 10.54 5.59
N ALA A 85 -7.28 10.16 4.71
CA ALA A 85 -7.37 8.78 4.22
C ALA A 85 -6.10 8.33 3.49
N GLU A 86 -5.49 9.21 2.69
CA GLU A 86 -4.20 8.96 2.03
C GLU A 86 -3.08 8.70 3.04
N ASN A 87 -2.98 9.57 4.04
CA ASN A 87 -1.95 9.49 5.07
C ASN A 87 -2.09 8.21 5.89
N ASP A 88 -3.31 7.86 6.30
CA ASP A 88 -3.59 6.64 7.07
C ASP A 88 -3.30 5.37 6.26
N ALA A 89 -3.69 5.34 4.99
CA ALA A 89 -3.37 4.23 4.09
C ALA A 89 -1.85 4.10 3.90
N THR A 90 -1.15 5.21 3.65
CA THR A 90 0.31 5.23 3.48
C THR A 90 1.03 4.77 4.75
N LYS A 91 0.58 5.21 5.92
CA LYS A 91 1.12 4.79 7.21
C LYS A 91 0.93 3.28 7.42
N THR A 92 -0.28 2.78 7.19
CA THR A 92 -0.61 1.36 7.33
C THR A 92 0.24 0.48 6.42
N LEU A 93 0.46 0.91 5.17
CA LEU A 93 1.32 0.23 4.21
C LEU A 93 2.78 0.14 4.71
N ASN A 94 3.33 1.26 5.17
CA ASN A 94 4.72 1.32 5.66
C ASN A 94 4.91 0.50 6.95
N GLU A 95 3.96 0.55 7.89
CA GLU A 95 4.02 -0.22 9.13
C GLU A 95 3.93 -1.73 8.87
N SER A 96 2.99 -2.15 8.01
CA SER A 96 2.84 -3.55 7.61
C SER A 96 4.10 -4.08 6.95
N TRP A 97 4.72 -3.27 6.09
CA TRP A 97 6.01 -3.61 5.49
C TRP A 97 7.13 -3.72 6.52
N GLY A 98 7.24 -2.76 7.44
CA GLY A 98 8.27 -2.79 8.49
C GLY A 98 8.21 -4.06 9.33
N ILE A 99 7.00 -4.52 9.68
CA ILE A 99 6.79 -5.79 10.40
C ILE A 99 7.25 -6.99 9.55
N ALA A 100 6.82 -7.07 8.29
CA ALA A 100 7.19 -8.16 7.39
C ALA A 100 8.71 -8.21 7.14
N ARG A 101 9.34 -7.05 6.90
CA ARG A 101 10.78 -6.92 6.73
C ARG A 101 11.54 -7.42 7.95
N ASN A 102 11.18 -6.96 9.14
CA ASN A 102 11.82 -7.38 10.38
C ASN A 102 11.71 -8.89 10.61
N ALA A 103 10.58 -9.51 10.26
CA ALA A 103 10.42 -10.95 10.34
C ALA A 103 11.33 -11.70 9.35
N MET A 104 11.44 -11.20 8.11
CA MET A 104 12.35 -11.77 7.10
C MET A 104 13.82 -11.66 7.52
N GLU A 105 14.25 -10.50 8.02
CA GLU A 105 15.62 -10.28 8.49
C GLU A 105 15.96 -11.21 9.67
N LYS A 106 15.05 -11.38 10.65
CA LYS A 106 15.24 -12.32 11.77
C LYS A 106 15.34 -13.78 11.33
N THR A 107 14.47 -14.21 10.41
CA THR A 107 14.53 -15.58 9.85
C THR A 107 15.86 -15.80 9.15
N PHE A 108 16.33 -14.80 8.39
CA PHE A 108 17.60 -14.87 7.71
C PHE A 108 18.79 -14.94 8.68
N ASP A 109 18.82 -14.10 9.72
CA ASP A 109 19.87 -14.13 10.73
C ASP A 109 19.97 -15.50 11.42
N ALA A 110 18.82 -16.12 11.72
CA ALA A 110 18.75 -17.47 12.28
C ALA A 110 19.36 -18.52 11.33
N VAL A 111 19.02 -18.45 10.04
CA VAL A 111 19.56 -19.37 9.02
C VAL A 111 21.05 -19.11 8.77
N LYS A 112 21.50 -17.85 8.78
CA LYS A 112 22.92 -17.48 8.65
C LYS A 112 23.77 -18.08 9.78
N GLY A 113 23.25 -18.07 11.01
CA GLY A 113 23.89 -18.74 12.15
C GLY A 113 24.09 -20.25 11.96
N GLN A 114 23.22 -20.90 11.18
CA GLN A 114 23.31 -22.33 10.87
C GLN A 114 24.20 -22.64 9.65
N LEU A 115 24.24 -21.75 8.66
CA LEU A 115 24.93 -21.98 7.37
C LEU A 115 26.35 -21.40 7.29
N GLY A 116 26.74 -20.50 8.19
CA GLY A 116 28.07 -19.88 8.19
C GLY A 116 28.42 -19.21 6.85
N ASN A 117 29.61 -19.49 6.31
CA ASN A 117 30.10 -18.92 5.05
C ASN A 117 29.26 -19.29 3.80
N ARG A 118 28.37 -20.29 3.89
CA ARG A 118 27.49 -20.72 2.78
C ARG A 118 26.19 -19.92 2.71
N ALA A 119 25.98 -18.96 3.63
CA ALA A 119 24.81 -18.08 3.66
C ALA A 119 24.85 -16.91 2.65
N THR A 120 25.95 -16.71 1.92
CA THR A 120 26.14 -15.54 1.03
C THR A 120 25.10 -15.47 -0.09
N ASP A 121 24.74 -16.60 -0.70
CA ASP A 121 23.73 -16.65 -1.77
C ASP A 121 22.33 -16.34 -1.25
N LEU A 122 22.04 -16.80 -0.04
CA LEU A 122 20.78 -16.50 0.66
C LEU A 122 20.72 -15.01 1.04
N GLU A 123 21.84 -14.41 1.47
CA GLU A 123 21.93 -12.98 1.80
C GLU A 123 21.62 -12.11 0.58
N SER A 124 22.19 -12.49 -0.57
CA SER A 124 21.94 -11.82 -1.84
C SER A 124 20.47 -11.90 -2.24
N SER A 125 19.87 -13.09 -2.10
CA SER A 125 18.45 -13.32 -2.42
C SER A 125 17.51 -12.52 -1.52
N LEU A 126 17.77 -12.47 -0.21
CA LEU A 126 17.01 -11.64 0.72
C LEU A 126 17.08 -10.16 0.36
N LYS A 127 18.28 -9.63 0.09
CA LYS A 127 18.46 -8.21 -0.27
C LYS A 127 17.68 -7.85 -1.53
N GLN A 128 17.67 -8.74 -2.53
CA GLN A 128 16.88 -8.54 -3.74
C GLN A 128 15.37 -8.54 -3.45
N LEU A 129 14.89 -9.44 -2.60
CA LEU A 129 13.48 -9.49 -2.21
C LEU A 129 13.04 -8.24 -1.45
N ILE A 130 13.86 -7.77 -0.50
CA ILE A 130 13.60 -6.52 0.24
C ILE A 130 13.48 -5.36 -0.74
N LYS A 131 14.46 -5.21 -1.64
CA LYS A 131 14.46 -4.13 -2.64
C LYS A 131 13.25 -4.19 -3.59
N TYR A 132 12.89 -5.38 -4.05
CA TYR A 132 11.71 -5.59 -4.89
C TYR A 132 10.42 -5.20 -4.14
N SER A 133 10.30 -5.60 -2.88
CA SER A 133 9.15 -5.30 -2.04
C SER A 133 9.01 -3.81 -1.75
N GLU A 134 10.11 -3.13 -1.41
CA GLU A 134 10.17 -1.67 -1.24
C GLU A 134 9.69 -0.94 -2.51
N LYS A 135 10.06 -1.46 -3.69
CA LYS A 135 9.60 -0.91 -4.96
C LYS A 135 8.09 -1.07 -5.14
N ILE A 136 7.51 -2.24 -4.85
CA ILE A 136 6.05 -2.43 -4.95
C ILE A 136 5.32 -1.49 -4.00
N ILE A 137 5.79 -1.35 -2.75
CA ILE A 137 5.16 -0.47 -1.76
C ILE A 137 5.23 0.98 -2.23
N SER A 138 6.40 1.42 -2.74
CA SER A 138 6.55 2.74 -3.34
C SER A 138 5.58 2.97 -4.50
N ASP A 139 5.42 1.98 -5.38
CA ASP A 139 4.51 2.07 -6.53
C ASP A 139 3.04 2.10 -6.07
N CYS A 140 2.65 1.36 -5.03
CA CYS A 140 1.34 1.44 -4.38
C CYS A 140 1.05 2.82 -3.78
N ILE A 141 2.01 3.40 -3.04
CA ILE A 141 1.87 4.74 -2.46
C ILE A 141 1.71 5.79 -3.57
N LYS A 142 2.47 5.69 -4.66
CA LYS A 142 2.29 6.59 -5.82
C LYS A 142 0.91 6.46 -6.45
N MET A 143 0.37 5.25 -6.56
CA MET A 143 -0.99 5.03 -7.07
C MET A 143 -2.04 5.67 -6.17
N LEU A 144 -1.94 5.49 -4.85
CA LEU A 144 -2.82 6.14 -3.87
C LEU A 144 -2.78 7.66 -4.00
N HIS A 145 -1.58 8.24 -4.07
CA HIS A 145 -1.40 9.68 -4.29
C HIS A 145 -2.03 10.14 -5.62
N GLY A 146 -1.92 9.32 -6.68
CA GLY A 146 -2.59 9.57 -7.96
C GLY A 146 -4.11 9.60 -7.85
N PHE A 147 -4.71 8.65 -7.13
CA PHE A 147 -6.16 8.61 -6.90
C PHE A 147 -6.65 9.82 -6.12
N VAL A 148 -5.95 10.20 -5.06
CA VAL A 148 -6.31 11.37 -4.23
C VAL A 148 -6.21 12.65 -5.03
N ASN A 149 -5.10 12.87 -5.76
CA ASN A 149 -4.95 14.03 -6.63
C ASN A 149 -6.04 14.11 -7.71
N ASN A 150 -6.44 12.97 -8.26
CA ASN A 150 -7.54 12.92 -9.23
C ASN A 150 -8.88 13.29 -8.57
N ALA A 151 -9.17 12.73 -7.39
CA ALA A 151 -10.37 13.04 -6.63
C ALA A 151 -10.43 14.52 -6.21
N GLU A 152 -9.33 15.12 -5.77
CA GLU A 152 -9.27 16.56 -5.47
C GLU A 152 -9.62 17.42 -6.69
N LYS A 153 -9.13 17.04 -7.88
CA LYS A 153 -9.48 17.73 -9.13
C LYS A 153 -10.96 17.57 -9.48
N GLN A 154 -11.51 16.38 -9.29
CA GLN A 154 -12.93 16.11 -9.51
C GLN A 154 -13.80 16.92 -8.55
N ILE A 155 -13.48 16.92 -7.25
CA ILE A 155 -14.17 17.71 -6.23
C ILE A 155 -14.19 19.20 -6.61
N LYS A 156 -13.04 19.77 -7.00
CA LYS A 156 -12.96 21.16 -7.44
C LYS A 156 -13.84 21.42 -8.67
N THR A 157 -13.82 20.51 -9.64
CA THR A 157 -14.61 20.61 -10.86
C THR A 157 -16.11 20.57 -10.57
N ILE A 158 -16.55 19.63 -9.74
CA ILE A 158 -17.95 19.48 -9.30
C ILE A 158 -18.41 20.74 -8.55
N ALA A 159 -17.60 21.21 -7.59
CA ALA A 159 -17.90 22.42 -6.85
C ALA A 159 -18.03 23.65 -7.76
N ASP A 160 -17.11 23.83 -8.69
CA ASP A 160 -17.15 24.93 -9.65
C ASP A 160 -18.41 24.85 -10.54
N GLN A 161 -18.80 23.64 -10.98
CA GLN A 161 -20.03 23.43 -11.74
C GLN A 161 -21.27 23.84 -10.93
N HIS A 162 -21.37 23.38 -9.68
CA HIS A 162 -22.49 23.73 -8.81
C HIS A 162 -22.51 25.23 -8.48
N ILE A 163 -21.38 25.82 -8.10
CA ILE A 163 -21.26 27.26 -7.83
C ILE A 163 -21.61 28.10 -9.07
N LYS A 164 -21.12 27.74 -10.26
CA LYS A 164 -21.49 28.45 -11.51
C LYS A 164 -22.98 28.35 -11.80
N SER A 165 -23.61 27.24 -11.43
CA SER A 165 -25.04 27.01 -11.62
C SER A 165 -25.93 27.69 -10.56
N ILE A 166 -25.33 28.33 -9.54
CA ILE A 166 -26.00 29.11 -8.49
C ILE A 166 -26.20 30.60 -8.94
N LYS A 167 -26.30 30.91 -10.24
CA LYS A 167 -26.48 32.32 -10.69
C LYS A 167 -27.74 32.99 -10.09
N ASN A 168 -27.51 34.20 -9.57
CA ASN A 168 -28.42 35.34 -9.28
C ASN A 168 -29.87 35.03 -8.90
#